data_AF-A0A520QRV4-F1
#
_entry.id   AF-A0A520QRV4-F1
#
_cell.length_a   1.000
_cell.length_b   1.000
_cell.length_c   1.000
_cell.angle_alpha   90.00
_cell.angle_beta   90.00
_cell.angle_gamma   90.00
#
_symmetry.space_group_name_H-M   'P 1'
#
loop_
_entity.id
_entity.type
_entity.pdbx_description
1 polymer ?
#
loop_
_entity_poly.entity_id
_entity_poly.type
_entity_poly.pdbx_seq_one_letter_code
_entity_poly.pdbx_strand_id
1 'polypeptide(L)'
;MPPPRIIAAGATEALTRCCAFRKFLWTPSAPEIHDGFLYLYGWAARQCGVRLHGISLLPNHYHSNVTPTRANLPEFTQLAHRSTACFLQEALKAFGHGKPPCVWDKRPTHYMRLMDVGASMEWALYLRLQAVAAGLVERPEDYPGLCTPLGLMKNGVVAVKRPRWAVTPDMPSELEVKFAPDPVLARGFGGDVQKAVHVLEKREREMVRRFAALRRRSGRSVLGPEVVKRVDPHAEPRGPRRRGSAPRYKVGGDVMESLGDLRQRRERLRDEQLGFREEHAASRARWRAGERDVAFPAGSYEIRVEHMANVAEPHEHAELCAPGEPFLPGKRSKRVADRSKVAALVDAVMDDLGLDDPLDVTSSPDASMGAAEEADDVEASDLESPPLTAGHPDMDRRADGGERRGREPSKRDKPKKPS
;
A
#
# COMPACT_ATOMS: atom_id res chain seq x y z
N MET A 1 13.04 -15.16 8.74
CA MET A 1 13.01 -14.39 7.46
C MET A 1 11.57 -14.04 7.14
N PRO A 2 11.28 -12.96 6.40
CA PRO A 2 9.93 -12.72 5.87
C PRO A 2 9.51 -13.89 4.93
N PRO A 3 8.20 -14.16 4.79
CA PRO A 3 7.73 -15.19 3.86
C PRO A 3 8.04 -14.81 2.40
N PRO A 4 8.28 -15.81 1.53
CA PRO A 4 8.59 -15.58 0.12
C PRO A 4 7.44 -14.87 -0.61
N ARG A 5 7.77 -14.27 -1.76
CA ARG A 5 6.84 -13.56 -2.62
C ARG A 5 6.75 -14.26 -3.96
N ILE A 6 5.53 -14.48 -4.43
CA ILE A 6 5.26 -14.85 -5.81
C ILE A 6 5.47 -13.58 -6.66
N ILE A 7 6.36 -13.64 -7.65
CA ILE A 7 6.60 -12.55 -8.62
C ILE A 7 6.47 -13.14 -10.02
N ALA A 8 5.31 -12.99 -10.64
CA ALA A 8 5.05 -13.47 -12.00
C ALA A 8 5.33 -12.37 -13.05
N ALA A 9 5.70 -12.78 -14.27
CA ALA A 9 5.73 -11.87 -15.41
C ALA A 9 4.29 -11.53 -15.85
N GLY A 10 4.05 -10.33 -16.38
CA GLY A 10 2.74 -9.94 -16.92
C GLY A 10 1.62 -9.74 -15.89
N ALA A 11 1.86 -10.02 -14.60
CA ALA A 11 0.86 -9.86 -13.53
C ALA A 11 0.56 -8.38 -13.24
N THR A 12 -0.72 -8.02 -13.20
CA THR A 12 -1.13 -6.67 -12.77
C THR A 12 -1.09 -6.58 -11.25
N GLU A 13 -0.36 -5.59 -10.75
CA GLU A 13 0.11 -5.54 -9.38
C GLU A 13 -0.12 -4.15 -8.79
N ALA A 14 -0.86 -4.14 -7.67
CA ALA A 14 -1.04 -2.99 -6.82
C ALA A 14 0.21 -2.80 -5.94
N LEU A 15 0.84 -1.63 -6.03
CA LEU A 15 2.06 -1.29 -5.29
C LEU A 15 1.76 -0.26 -4.21
N THR A 16 2.29 -0.48 -3.00
CA THR A 16 2.24 0.50 -1.89
C THR A 16 3.58 0.62 -1.17
N ARG A 17 4.06 1.85 -0.94
CA ARG A 17 5.20 2.13 -0.04
C ARG A 17 4.94 3.36 0.82
N CYS A 18 5.17 3.22 2.13
CA CYS A 18 5.05 4.30 3.10
C CYS A 18 6.40 4.96 3.39
N CYS A 19 6.36 6.23 3.79
CA CYS A 19 7.51 6.98 4.29
C CYS A 19 8.04 6.41 5.61
N ALA A 20 9.32 6.66 5.89
CA ALA A 20 9.92 6.40 7.19
C ALA A 20 9.10 7.11 8.28
N PHE A 21 8.82 6.38 9.36
CA PHE A 21 7.98 6.82 10.49
C PHE A 21 6.51 7.20 10.16
N ARG A 22 6.08 7.15 8.89
CA ARG A 22 4.88 7.82 8.33
C ARG A 22 5.01 9.36 8.20
N LYS A 23 6.23 9.91 8.17
CA LYS A 23 6.42 11.36 7.97
C LYS A 23 5.89 11.83 6.63
N PHE A 24 5.40 13.07 6.58
CA PHE A 24 4.78 13.69 5.41
C PHE A 24 5.81 14.14 4.34
N LEU A 25 6.90 13.40 4.15
CA LEU A 25 8.05 13.79 3.33
C LEU A 25 7.69 14.12 1.88
N TRP A 26 6.64 13.54 1.33
CA TRP A 26 6.08 13.83 0.00
C TRP A 26 4.91 14.84 0.04
N THR A 27 4.89 15.80 0.98
CA THR A 27 4.00 16.95 0.88
C THR A 27 4.26 17.65 -0.47
N PRO A 28 3.23 18.02 -1.25
CA PRO A 28 3.36 18.84 -2.45
C PRO A 28 3.66 20.32 -2.11
N SER A 29 4.74 20.60 -1.39
CA SER A 29 5.12 21.97 -1.01
C SER A 29 5.72 22.77 -2.17
N ALA A 30 6.26 22.08 -3.17
CA ALA A 30 6.63 22.63 -4.47
C ALA A 30 6.25 21.65 -5.60
N PRO A 31 5.80 22.12 -6.78
CA PRO A 31 5.45 21.24 -7.92
C PRO A 31 6.57 20.28 -8.30
N GLU A 32 7.81 20.74 -8.28
CA GLU A 32 9.00 19.97 -8.65
C GLU A 32 9.18 18.69 -7.83
N ILE A 33 8.62 18.60 -6.61
CA ILE A 33 8.69 17.41 -5.75
C ILE A 33 7.91 16.24 -6.39
N HIS A 34 6.69 16.51 -6.86
CA HIS A 34 5.82 15.47 -7.44
C HIS A 34 6.17 15.20 -8.91
N ASP A 35 6.57 16.22 -9.67
CA ASP A 35 7.10 16.05 -11.03
C ASP A 35 8.40 15.24 -11.03
N GLY A 36 9.33 15.55 -10.11
CA GLY A 36 10.58 14.81 -9.96
C GLY A 36 10.38 13.36 -9.53
N PHE A 37 9.38 13.09 -8.68
CA PHE A 37 8.95 11.72 -8.39
C PHE A 37 8.40 11.02 -9.64
N LEU A 38 7.46 11.64 -10.35
CA LEU A 38 6.86 11.05 -11.57
C LEU A 38 7.91 10.76 -12.64
N TYR A 39 8.85 11.68 -12.85
CA TYR A 39 9.97 11.52 -13.76
C TYR A 39 10.81 10.28 -13.40
N LEU A 40 11.28 10.18 -12.14
CA LEU A 40 12.18 9.11 -11.73
C LEU A 40 11.46 7.75 -11.64
N TYR A 41 10.18 7.74 -11.29
CA TYR A 41 9.33 6.55 -11.30
C TYR A 41 9.07 6.05 -12.73
N GLY A 42 8.74 6.98 -13.65
CA GLY A 42 8.58 6.68 -15.07
C GLY A 42 9.88 6.25 -15.75
N TRP A 43 11.03 6.80 -15.34
CA TRP A 43 12.34 6.38 -15.81
C TRP A 43 12.66 4.95 -15.38
N ALA A 44 12.47 4.63 -14.10
CA ALA A 44 12.63 3.26 -13.60
C ALA A 44 11.68 2.27 -14.31
N ALA A 45 10.44 2.69 -14.60
CA ALA A 45 9.48 1.88 -15.33
C ALA A 45 9.94 1.61 -16.77
N ARG A 46 10.49 2.63 -17.46
CA ARG A 46 11.09 2.48 -18.79
C ARG A 46 12.28 1.53 -18.79
N GLN A 47 13.19 1.65 -17.82
CA GLN A 47 14.40 0.81 -17.75
C GLN A 47 14.07 -0.66 -17.45
N CYS A 48 13.21 -0.92 -16.46
CA CYS A 48 12.88 -2.29 -16.05
C CYS A 48 11.76 -2.94 -16.91
N GLY A 49 11.20 -2.25 -17.91
CA GLY A 49 10.13 -2.79 -18.76
C GLY A 49 8.80 -2.93 -18.01
N VAL A 50 8.38 -1.92 -17.26
CA VAL A 50 7.14 -1.94 -16.47
C VAL A 50 6.13 -0.96 -17.08
N ARG A 51 4.90 -1.44 -17.32
CA ARG A 51 3.77 -0.60 -17.75
C ARG A 51 3.13 0.03 -16.53
N LEU A 52 2.92 1.34 -16.55
CA LEU A 52 2.16 2.06 -15.53
C LEU A 52 0.69 2.14 -15.94
N HIS A 53 -0.23 2.06 -14.96
CA HIS A 53 -1.68 2.19 -15.17
C HIS A 53 -2.27 3.36 -14.38
N GLY A 54 -1.72 3.63 -13.19
CA GLY A 54 -2.03 4.83 -12.41
C GLY A 54 -1.05 5.01 -11.24
N ILE A 55 -0.96 6.23 -10.71
CA ILE A 55 -0.16 6.53 -9.52
C ILE A 55 -0.76 7.70 -8.72
N SER A 56 -0.71 7.58 -7.39
CA SER A 56 -1.15 8.58 -6.44
C SER A 56 -0.10 8.69 -5.34
N LEU A 57 0.45 9.88 -5.13
CA LEU A 57 1.48 10.19 -4.14
C LEU A 57 0.88 11.07 -3.07
N LEU A 58 0.56 10.47 -1.92
CA LEU A 58 0.11 11.16 -0.72
C LEU A 58 1.33 11.54 0.15
N PRO A 59 1.21 12.48 1.11
CA PRO A 59 2.38 13.03 1.78
C PRO A 59 3.26 12.01 2.52
N ASN A 60 2.68 10.91 3.01
CA ASN A 60 3.41 9.85 3.72
C ASN A 60 3.41 8.47 3.06
N HIS A 61 2.90 8.32 1.83
CA HIS A 61 2.93 7.06 1.08
C HIS A 61 2.56 7.26 -0.39
N TYR A 62 2.88 6.30 -1.26
CA TYR A 62 2.31 6.23 -2.60
C TYR A 62 1.57 4.92 -2.84
N HIS A 63 0.58 4.98 -3.73
CA HIS A 63 -0.10 3.85 -4.34
C HIS A 63 0.08 3.87 -5.86
N SER A 64 0.34 2.73 -6.50
CA SER A 64 0.39 2.61 -7.96
C SER A 64 -0.27 1.32 -8.44
N ASN A 65 -0.70 1.31 -9.71
CA ASN A 65 -1.10 0.11 -10.44
C ASN A 65 -0.11 -0.07 -11.61
N VAL A 66 0.52 -1.24 -11.73
CA VAL A 66 1.52 -1.54 -12.77
C VAL A 66 1.35 -2.96 -13.33
N THR A 67 1.93 -3.22 -14.50
CA THR A 67 2.18 -4.58 -15.00
C THR A 67 3.61 -4.69 -15.54
N PRO A 68 4.48 -5.55 -14.99
CA PRO A 68 5.84 -5.74 -15.49
C PRO A 68 5.85 -6.68 -16.71
N THR A 69 6.72 -6.45 -17.70
CA THR A 69 6.84 -7.38 -18.83
C THR A 69 7.63 -8.65 -18.49
N ARG A 70 8.31 -8.68 -17.34
CA ARG A 70 9.11 -9.80 -16.82
C ARG A 70 8.81 -9.98 -15.33
N ALA A 71 9.29 -11.07 -14.73
CA ALA A 71 9.25 -11.24 -13.27
C ALA A 71 10.35 -10.38 -12.61
N ASN A 72 10.16 -9.06 -12.50
CA ASN A 72 11.18 -8.12 -12.02
C ASN A 72 10.69 -6.88 -11.24
N LEU A 73 9.53 -6.93 -10.57
CA LEU A 73 9.09 -5.83 -9.69
C LEU A 73 10.06 -5.45 -8.55
N PRO A 74 10.85 -6.38 -7.96
CA PRO A 74 11.90 -6.00 -7.01
C PRO A 74 12.99 -5.10 -7.60
N GLU A 75 13.45 -5.38 -8.83
CA GLU A 75 14.39 -4.55 -9.58
C GLU A 75 13.80 -3.14 -9.82
N PHE A 76 12.61 -3.09 -10.42
CA PHE A 76 11.90 -1.85 -10.70
C PHE A 76 11.70 -0.97 -9.46
N THR A 77 11.20 -1.55 -8.36
CA THR A 77 10.95 -0.76 -7.15
C THR A 77 12.23 -0.43 -6.39
N GLN A 78 13.29 -1.24 -6.47
CA GLN A 78 14.60 -0.87 -5.93
C GLN A 78 15.15 0.37 -6.64
N LEU A 79 15.14 0.39 -7.99
CA LEU A 79 15.57 1.53 -8.80
C LEU A 79 14.69 2.77 -8.53
N ALA A 80 13.37 2.63 -8.63
CA ALA A 80 12.43 3.72 -8.42
C ALA A 80 12.56 4.32 -7.00
N HIS A 81 12.61 3.49 -5.95
CA HIS A 81 12.64 3.97 -4.57
C HIS A 81 14.00 4.56 -4.19
N ARG A 82 15.10 4.02 -4.72
CA ARG A 82 16.44 4.60 -4.54
C ARG A 82 16.52 5.99 -5.16
N SER A 83 16.18 6.11 -6.45
CA SER A 83 16.30 7.40 -7.16
C SER A 83 15.36 8.45 -6.58
N THR A 84 14.09 8.12 -6.30
CA THR A 84 13.14 9.05 -5.68
C THR A 84 13.55 9.47 -4.27
N ALA A 85 14.11 8.57 -3.45
CA ALA A 85 14.61 8.92 -2.13
C ALA A 85 15.83 9.86 -2.18
N CYS A 86 16.79 9.58 -3.06
CA CYS A 86 17.98 10.44 -3.25
C CYS A 86 17.58 11.83 -3.78
N PHE A 87 16.59 11.90 -4.69
CA PHE A 87 16.03 13.15 -5.18
C PHE A 87 15.39 13.96 -4.04
N LEU A 88 14.46 13.36 -3.29
CA LEU A 88 13.71 14.06 -2.25
C LEU A 88 14.62 14.58 -1.13
N GLN A 89 15.67 13.84 -0.78
CA GLN A 89 16.64 14.25 0.23
C GLN A 89 17.35 15.56 -0.09
N GLU A 90 17.72 15.79 -1.36
CA GLU A 90 18.32 17.06 -1.76
C GLU A 90 17.27 18.13 -2.08
N ALA A 91 16.07 17.74 -2.54
CA ALA A 91 14.96 18.67 -2.76
C ALA A 91 14.48 19.31 -1.45
N LEU A 92 14.15 18.53 -0.41
CA LEU A 92 13.72 19.06 0.90
C LEU A 92 14.79 19.93 1.55
N LYS A 93 16.07 19.56 1.39
CA LYS A 93 17.22 20.37 1.82
C LYS A 93 17.29 21.70 1.06
N ALA A 94 17.10 21.70 -0.26
CA ALA A 94 17.10 22.91 -1.07
C ALA A 94 15.89 23.83 -0.82
N PHE A 95 14.75 23.26 -0.44
CA PHE A 95 13.55 24.00 -0.01
C PHE A 95 13.55 24.38 1.49
N GLY A 96 14.66 24.17 2.21
CA GLY A 96 14.84 24.63 3.59
C GLY A 96 14.21 23.76 4.68
N HIS A 97 13.54 22.66 4.33
CA HIS A 97 13.00 21.69 5.30
C HIS A 97 14.08 20.82 5.96
N GLY A 98 15.28 20.76 5.36
CA GLY A 98 16.37 19.89 5.79
C GLY A 98 16.39 18.55 5.06
N LYS A 99 17.35 17.68 5.43
CA LYS A 99 17.55 16.38 4.77
C LYS A 99 17.06 15.24 5.66
N PRO A 100 16.00 14.49 5.29
CA PRO A 100 15.57 13.33 6.06
C PRO A 100 16.61 12.18 5.98
N PRO A 101 16.92 11.49 7.10
CA PRO A 101 17.93 10.43 7.11
C PRO A 101 17.49 9.18 6.33
N CYS A 102 16.18 8.94 6.21
CA CYS A 102 15.60 7.96 5.30
C CYS A 102 14.25 8.48 4.80
N VAL A 103 13.92 8.19 3.54
CA VAL A 103 12.62 8.58 2.94
C VAL A 103 11.57 7.48 3.11
N TRP A 104 11.90 6.23 2.81
CA TRP A 104 10.96 5.10 2.85
C TRP A 104 11.08 4.29 4.14
N ASP A 105 9.98 3.67 4.58
CA ASP A 105 10.00 2.68 5.68
C ASP A 105 10.99 1.53 5.34
N LYS A 106 11.71 1.01 6.33
CA LYS A 106 12.57 -0.19 6.18
C LYS A 106 11.77 -1.41 5.75
N ARG A 107 10.45 -1.44 6.02
CA ARG A 107 9.53 -2.48 5.51
C ARG A 107 9.61 -2.60 3.97
N PRO A 108 9.79 -3.81 3.41
CA PRO A 108 9.73 -4.03 1.97
C PRO A 108 8.38 -3.60 1.36
N THR A 109 8.42 -3.03 0.16
CA THR A 109 7.25 -2.57 -0.62
C THR A 109 6.13 -3.60 -0.61
N HIS A 110 4.88 -3.18 -0.43
CA HIS A 110 3.75 -4.10 -0.54
C HIS A 110 3.35 -4.28 -2.01
N TYR A 111 3.16 -5.54 -2.42
CA TYR A 111 2.66 -5.97 -3.74
C TYR A 111 1.38 -6.76 -3.50
N MET A 112 0.40 -6.59 -4.39
CA MET A 112 -0.90 -7.25 -4.35
C MET A 112 -1.40 -7.51 -5.77
N ARG A 113 -1.39 -8.77 -6.19
CA ARG A 113 -1.84 -9.19 -7.52
C ARG A 113 -3.33 -8.95 -7.70
N LEU A 114 -3.73 -8.28 -8.78
CA LEU A 114 -5.13 -7.99 -9.11
C LEU A 114 -5.64 -9.13 -10.00
N MET A 115 -6.47 -10.02 -9.45
CA MET A 115 -6.81 -11.32 -10.07
C MET A 115 -7.97 -11.26 -11.07
N ASP A 116 -8.79 -10.21 -11.00
CA ASP A 116 -10.02 -10.07 -11.75
C ASP A 116 -10.39 -8.59 -11.99
N VAL A 117 -11.44 -8.40 -12.78
CA VAL A 117 -11.89 -7.07 -13.21
C VAL A 117 -12.38 -6.25 -12.02
N GLY A 118 -13.00 -6.90 -11.03
CA GLY A 118 -13.38 -6.26 -9.78
C GLY A 118 -12.18 -5.66 -9.07
N ALA A 119 -11.16 -6.46 -8.77
CA ALA A 119 -9.93 -6.04 -8.10
C ALA A 119 -9.22 -4.88 -8.81
N SER A 120 -9.10 -4.93 -10.14
CA SER A 120 -8.54 -3.81 -10.93
C SER A 120 -9.40 -2.55 -10.90
N MET A 121 -10.74 -2.67 -10.97
CA MET A 121 -11.63 -1.51 -10.86
C MET A 121 -11.59 -0.89 -9.45
N GLU A 122 -11.64 -1.72 -8.41
CA GLU A 122 -11.57 -1.27 -7.02
C GLU A 122 -10.26 -0.55 -6.74
N TRP A 123 -9.12 -1.12 -7.16
CA TRP A 123 -7.81 -0.52 -6.95
C TRP A 123 -7.63 0.80 -7.72
N ALA A 124 -8.09 0.87 -8.97
CA ALA A 124 -8.04 2.11 -9.76
C ALA A 124 -8.86 3.24 -9.11
N LEU A 125 -10.02 2.91 -8.52
CA LEU A 125 -10.87 3.85 -7.80
C LEU A 125 -10.26 4.26 -6.45
N TYR A 126 -9.77 3.30 -5.67
CA TYR A 126 -9.05 3.50 -4.40
C TYR A 126 -7.88 4.49 -4.58
N LEU A 127 -7.01 4.22 -5.57
CA LEU A 127 -5.86 5.06 -5.91
C LEU A 127 -6.25 6.49 -6.25
N ARG A 128 -7.32 6.65 -7.05
CA ARG A 128 -7.83 7.98 -7.46
C ARG A 128 -8.46 8.75 -6.31
N LEU A 129 -9.16 8.08 -5.41
CA LEU A 129 -9.98 8.69 -4.36
C LEU A 129 -9.27 8.85 -3.00
N GLN A 130 -8.09 8.25 -2.80
CA GLN A 130 -7.44 8.27 -1.48
C GLN A 130 -7.26 9.68 -0.90
N ALA A 131 -6.92 10.71 -1.70
CA ALA A 131 -6.83 12.09 -1.18
C ALA A 131 -8.18 12.66 -0.67
N VAL A 132 -9.31 12.15 -1.17
CA VAL A 132 -10.67 12.54 -0.76
C VAL A 132 -11.15 11.71 0.42
N ALA A 133 -10.81 10.42 0.47
CA ALA A 133 -11.05 9.55 1.62
C ALA A 133 -10.24 10.03 2.83
N ALA A 134 -8.94 10.30 2.63
CA ALA A 134 -7.99 10.89 3.57
C ALA A 134 -8.27 12.36 3.93
N GLY A 135 -9.44 12.93 3.61
CA GLY A 135 -9.85 14.27 4.06
C GLY A 135 -8.95 15.43 3.62
N LEU A 136 -8.02 15.22 2.69
CA LEU A 136 -7.09 16.27 2.24
C LEU A 136 -7.83 17.29 1.39
N VAL A 137 -8.76 16.84 0.53
CA VAL A 137 -9.51 17.65 -0.43
C VAL A 137 -10.92 17.12 -0.70
N GLU A 138 -11.82 17.95 -1.24
CA GLU A 138 -13.19 17.53 -1.56
C GLU A 138 -13.27 16.63 -2.81
N ARG A 139 -12.51 16.95 -3.87
CA ARG A 139 -12.45 16.16 -5.12
C ARG A 139 -11.02 15.72 -5.45
N PRO A 140 -10.84 14.63 -6.23
CA PRO A 140 -9.51 14.20 -6.68
C PRO A 140 -8.82 15.20 -7.62
N GLU A 141 -9.58 16.08 -8.27
CA GLU A 141 -9.07 17.18 -9.11
C GLU A 141 -8.48 18.33 -8.27
N ASP A 142 -8.91 18.48 -7.02
CA ASP A 142 -8.46 19.57 -6.14
C ASP A 142 -7.14 19.21 -5.44
N TYR A 143 -6.65 17.96 -5.55
CA TYR A 143 -5.43 17.52 -4.88
C TYR A 143 -4.18 18.17 -5.51
N PRO A 144 -3.34 18.91 -4.75
CA PRO A 144 -2.24 19.70 -5.32
C PRO A 144 -0.99 18.87 -5.66
N GLY A 145 -1.01 17.55 -5.43
CA GLY A 145 0.08 16.64 -5.78
C GLY A 145 -0.31 15.65 -6.87
N LEU A 146 0.64 14.79 -7.25
CA LEU A 146 0.45 13.70 -8.20
C LEU A 146 -0.70 12.74 -7.79
N CYS A 147 -1.84 12.85 -8.48
CA CYS A 147 -2.89 11.84 -8.50
C CYS A 147 -3.39 11.69 -9.95
N THR A 148 -3.04 10.59 -10.62
CA THR A 148 -3.36 10.39 -12.04
C THR A 148 -4.86 10.35 -12.30
N PRO A 149 -5.42 11.17 -13.22
CA PRO A 149 -6.78 11.02 -13.68
C PRO A 149 -7.00 9.65 -14.34
N LEU A 150 -8.17 9.04 -14.11
CA LEU A 150 -8.55 7.74 -14.71
C LEU A 150 -8.45 7.74 -16.24
N GLY A 151 -8.63 8.91 -16.86
CA GLY A 151 -8.47 9.13 -18.29
C GLY A 151 -7.09 8.77 -18.85
N LEU A 152 -6.03 8.76 -18.03
CA LEU A 152 -4.68 8.41 -18.48
C LEU A 152 -4.52 6.92 -18.83
N MET A 153 -5.38 6.01 -18.33
CA MET A 153 -5.37 4.60 -18.75
C MET A 153 -5.69 4.38 -20.24
N LYS A 154 -6.11 5.42 -20.97
CA LYS A 154 -6.44 5.39 -22.42
C LYS A 154 -5.21 5.47 -23.33
N ASN A 155 -4.06 4.94 -22.92
CA ASN A 155 -2.71 5.22 -23.49
C ASN A 155 -2.30 6.70 -23.35
N GLY A 156 -2.61 7.31 -22.20
CA GLY A 156 -2.26 8.69 -21.90
C GLY A 156 -0.76 8.87 -21.65
N VAL A 157 -0.27 10.09 -21.86
CA VAL A 157 1.13 10.47 -21.65
C VAL A 157 1.18 11.73 -20.80
N VAL A 158 2.11 11.79 -19.86
CA VAL A 158 2.47 12.99 -19.11
C VAL A 158 3.93 13.31 -19.40
N ALA A 159 4.20 14.47 -19.99
CA ALA A 159 5.57 14.96 -20.17
C ALA A 159 6.02 15.63 -18.86
N VAL A 160 7.15 15.17 -18.32
CA VAL A 160 7.78 15.75 -17.11
C VAL A 160 9.25 16.06 -17.37
N LYS A 161 9.71 17.20 -16.86
CA LYS A 161 11.10 17.64 -17.00
C LYS A 161 12.01 16.90 -16.03
N ARG A 162 13.25 16.69 -16.44
CA ARG A 162 14.29 16.05 -15.60
C ARG A 162 14.51 16.86 -14.32
N PRO A 163 14.44 16.24 -13.12
CA PRO A 163 14.66 16.96 -11.87
C PRO A 163 16.11 17.46 -11.73
N ARG A 164 16.33 18.39 -10.80
CA ARG A 164 17.66 18.98 -10.54
C ARG A 164 18.64 18.05 -9.82
N TRP A 165 18.14 17.02 -9.13
CA TRP A 165 18.91 16.16 -8.22
C TRP A 165 18.67 14.68 -8.49
N ALA A 166 19.65 13.84 -8.12
CA ALA A 166 19.67 12.38 -8.31
C ALA A 166 19.45 11.93 -9.77
N VAL A 167 20.07 12.64 -10.71
CA VAL A 167 20.02 12.36 -12.15
C VAL A 167 21.36 11.87 -12.68
N THR A 168 21.32 11.04 -13.73
CA THR A 168 22.49 10.52 -14.44
C THR A 168 22.52 11.06 -15.89
N PRO A 169 23.68 11.06 -16.59
CA PRO A 169 23.80 11.72 -17.91
C PRO A 169 22.89 11.16 -19.00
N ASP A 170 22.52 9.88 -18.90
CA ASP A 170 21.64 9.12 -19.79
C ASP A 170 20.14 9.44 -19.60
N MET A 171 19.76 10.08 -18.50
CA MET A 171 18.39 10.54 -18.27
C MET A 171 18.06 11.73 -19.22
N PRO A 172 17.04 11.65 -20.10
CA PRO A 172 16.72 12.72 -21.05
C PRO A 172 16.24 14.00 -20.35
N SER A 173 16.40 15.16 -20.97
CA SER A 173 15.97 16.46 -20.38
C SER A 173 14.47 16.55 -20.07
N GLU A 174 13.65 15.79 -20.79
CA GLU A 174 12.22 15.62 -20.60
C GLU A 174 11.84 14.15 -20.87
N LEU A 175 10.83 13.64 -20.17
CA LEU A 175 10.38 12.25 -20.27
C LEU A 175 8.87 12.17 -20.46
N GLU A 176 8.46 11.49 -21.53
CA GLU A 176 7.09 11.01 -21.71
C GLU A 176 6.81 9.81 -20.79
N VAL A 177 6.13 10.03 -19.66
CA VAL A 177 5.66 8.95 -18.79
C VAL A 177 4.33 8.44 -19.32
N LYS A 178 4.30 7.18 -19.77
CA LYS A 178 3.17 6.58 -20.49
C LYS A 178 2.33 5.68 -19.59
N PHE A 179 1.02 5.92 -19.59
CA PHE A 179 0.03 5.17 -18.82
C PHE A 179 -0.77 4.28 -19.78
N ALA A 180 -0.51 2.98 -19.70
CA ALA A 180 -1.17 1.97 -20.52
C ALA A 180 -2.49 1.50 -19.88
N PRO A 181 -3.40 0.88 -20.65
CA PRO A 181 -4.50 0.14 -20.09
C PRO A 181 -4.02 -0.99 -19.17
N ASP A 182 -4.63 -1.09 -18.00
CA ASP A 182 -4.60 -2.29 -17.15
C ASP A 182 -5.14 -3.48 -17.98
N PRO A 183 -4.39 -4.58 -18.14
CA PRO A 183 -4.78 -5.70 -19.00
C PRO A 183 -5.96 -6.50 -18.43
N VAL A 184 -6.05 -6.65 -17.11
CA VAL A 184 -7.13 -7.35 -16.41
C VAL A 184 -8.44 -6.58 -16.59
N LEU A 185 -8.40 -5.26 -16.37
CA LEU A 185 -9.51 -4.36 -16.65
C LEU A 185 -9.90 -4.40 -18.14
N ALA A 186 -8.93 -4.33 -19.05
CA ALA A 186 -9.18 -4.36 -20.49
C ALA A 186 -9.84 -5.68 -20.94
N ARG A 187 -9.42 -6.84 -20.40
CA ARG A 187 -10.10 -8.13 -20.65
C ARG A 187 -11.57 -8.07 -20.25
N GLY A 188 -11.87 -7.58 -19.05
CA GLY A 188 -13.25 -7.49 -18.55
C GLY A 188 -14.20 -6.79 -19.52
N PHE A 189 -13.78 -5.60 -19.94
CA PHE A 189 -14.51 -4.74 -20.89
C PHE A 189 -14.34 -5.15 -22.36
N GLY A 190 -13.73 -6.32 -22.65
CA GLY A 190 -13.63 -6.86 -23.99
C GLY A 190 -12.78 -6.01 -24.93
N GLY A 191 -11.68 -5.45 -24.41
CA GLY A 191 -10.80 -4.50 -25.09
C GLY A 191 -11.34 -3.06 -25.12
N ASP A 192 -12.57 -2.78 -24.67
CA ASP A 192 -13.15 -1.43 -24.70
C ASP A 192 -12.71 -0.60 -23.48
N VAL A 193 -11.47 -0.11 -23.55
CA VAL A 193 -10.85 0.75 -22.51
C VAL A 193 -11.63 2.07 -22.32
N GLN A 194 -12.26 2.59 -23.39
CA GLN A 194 -13.10 3.79 -23.32
C GLN A 194 -14.30 3.56 -22.41
N LYS A 195 -14.98 2.42 -22.59
CA LYS A 195 -16.09 1.99 -21.72
C LYS A 195 -15.63 1.69 -20.29
N ALA A 196 -14.47 1.05 -20.11
CA ALA A 196 -13.90 0.79 -18.78
C ALA A 196 -13.69 2.09 -18.00
N VAL A 197 -13.00 3.04 -18.61
CA VAL A 197 -12.71 4.36 -18.03
C VAL A 197 -13.99 5.16 -17.79
N HIS A 198 -14.96 5.15 -18.71
CA HIS A 198 -16.26 5.81 -18.49
C HIS A 198 -17.01 5.26 -17.26
N VAL A 199 -16.98 3.95 -17.02
CA VAL A 199 -17.60 3.33 -15.84
C VAL A 199 -16.85 3.73 -14.57
N LEU A 200 -15.51 3.77 -14.58
CA LEU A 200 -14.71 4.22 -13.44
C LEU A 200 -14.95 5.70 -13.12
N GLU A 201 -14.88 6.60 -14.12
CA GLU A 201 -15.18 8.03 -13.97
C GLU A 201 -16.61 8.28 -13.45
N LYS A 202 -17.58 7.44 -13.84
CA LYS A 202 -18.94 7.50 -13.26
C LYS A 202 -18.95 7.10 -11.79
N ARG A 203 -18.24 6.03 -11.42
CA ARG A 203 -18.20 5.52 -10.05
C ARG A 203 -17.42 6.44 -9.11
N GLU A 204 -16.36 7.08 -9.60
CA GLU A 204 -15.65 8.19 -8.94
C GLU A 204 -16.61 9.32 -8.54
N ARG A 205 -17.40 9.85 -9.49
CA ARG A 205 -18.40 10.90 -9.21
C ARG A 205 -19.45 10.47 -8.19
N GLU A 206 -19.82 9.19 -8.15
CA GLU A 206 -20.76 8.63 -7.18
C GLU A 206 -20.13 8.50 -5.79
N MET A 207 -18.84 8.14 -5.69
CA MET A 207 -18.12 8.05 -4.42
C MET A 207 -17.73 9.41 -3.84
N VAL A 208 -17.30 10.40 -4.65
CA VAL A 208 -17.06 11.77 -4.16
C VAL A 208 -18.31 12.33 -3.46
N ARG A 209 -19.49 12.09 -4.03
CA ARG A 209 -20.79 12.45 -3.40
C ARG A 209 -21.05 11.71 -2.10
N ARG A 210 -20.68 10.42 -2.00
CA ARG A 210 -20.77 9.64 -0.75
C ARG A 210 -19.83 10.23 0.31
N PHE A 211 -18.54 10.46 0.00
CA PHE A 211 -17.58 11.08 0.92
C PHE A 211 -18.04 12.45 1.42
N ALA A 212 -18.52 13.32 0.53
CA ALA A 212 -19.07 14.63 0.90
C ALA A 212 -20.38 14.53 1.72
N ALA A 213 -21.17 13.47 1.58
CA ALA A 213 -22.34 13.21 2.44
C ALA A 213 -21.94 12.62 3.81
N LEU A 214 -20.90 11.81 3.86
CA LEU A 214 -20.32 11.28 5.11
C LEU A 214 -19.68 12.39 5.94
N ARG A 215 -18.80 13.21 5.34
CA ARG A 215 -18.21 14.41 5.97
C ARG A 215 -19.26 15.32 6.61
N ARG A 216 -20.30 15.69 5.85
CA ARG A 216 -21.40 16.53 6.36
C ARG A 216 -22.17 15.90 7.52
N ARG A 217 -22.41 14.58 7.50
CA ARG A 217 -23.07 13.89 8.64
C ARG A 217 -22.20 13.80 9.89
N SER A 218 -20.87 13.76 9.74
CA SER A 218 -19.94 13.72 10.87
C SER A 218 -19.42 15.09 11.31
N GLY A 219 -19.92 16.20 10.72
CA GLY A 219 -19.46 17.55 11.01
C GLY A 219 -18.01 17.84 10.57
N ARG A 220 -17.41 17.00 9.73
CA ARG A 220 -16.00 17.08 9.32
C ARG A 220 -15.83 17.86 8.02
N SER A 221 -14.83 18.74 7.98
CA SER A 221 -14.33 19.40 6.77
C SER A 221 -13.16 18.63 6.13
N VAL A 222 -12.62 19.17 5.05
CA VAL A 222 -11.30 18.79 4.49
C VAL A 222 -10.25 19.85 4.82
N LEU A 223 -8.97 19.52 4.74
CA LEU A 223 -7.89 20.51 4.91
C LEU A 223 -7.88 21.55 3.77
N GLY A 224 -8.11 21.12 2.53
CA GLY A 224 -8.04 21.94 1.33
C GLY A 224 -6.61 22.08 0.78
N PRO A 225 -6.45 22.31 -0.54
CA PRO A 225 -5.16 22.23 -1.23
C PRO A 225 -4.08 23.13 -0.62
N GLU A 226 -4.42 24.37 -0.29
CA GLU A 226 -3.44 25.33 0.22
C GLU A 226 -2.93 24.98 1.63
N VAL A 227 -3.73 24.28 2.44
CA VAL A 227 -3.26 23.74 3.73
C VAL A 227 -2.39 22.51 3.49
N VAL A 228 -2.80 21.61 2.59
CA VAL A 228 -2.04 20.40 2.22
C VAL A 228 -0.62 20.74 1.76
N LYS A 229 -0.45 21.75 0.89
CA LYS A 229 0.89 22.23 0.45
C LYS A 229 1.79 22.72 1.58
N ARG A 230 1.21 23.18 2.70
CA ARG A 230 1.92 23.78 3.84
C ARG A 230 2.16 22.82 5.01
N VAL A 231 1.77 21.54 4.89
CA VAL A 231 2.08 20.53 5.90
C VAL A 231 3.59 20.29 5.94
N ASP A 232 4.23 20.56 7.09
CA ASP A 232 5.66 20.30 7.28
C ASP A 232 6.01 18.85 6.86
N PRO A 233 6.92 18.65 5.89
CA PRO A 233 7.33 17.32 5.46
C PRO A 233 7.88 16.44 6.59
N HIS A 234 8.42 17.06 7.65
CA HIS A 234 8.96 16.35 8.80
C HIS A 234 7.92 16.01 9.88
N ALA A 235 6.69 16.55 9.79
CA ALA A 235 5.57 16.15 10.65
C ALA A 235 5.02 14.76 10.28
N GLU A 236 4.17 14.19 11.14
CA GLU A 236 3.61 12.85 10.99
C GLU A 236 2.19 12.75 11.59
N PRO A 237 1.36 11.74 11.21
CA PRO A 237 0.01 11.61 11.74
C PRO A 237 0.03 11.25 13.23
N ARG A 238 -0.81 11.92 14.03
CA ARG A 238 -0.93 11.73 15.49
C ARG A 238 -1.57 10.39 15.85
N GLY A 239 -2.67 10.02 15.16
CA GLY A 239 -3.43 8.81 15.46
C GLY A 239 -2.62 7.52 15.28
N PRO A 240 -2.95 6.43 16.02
CA PRO A 240 -2.15 5.20 16.06
C PRO A 240 -1.98 4.54 14.69
N ARG A 241 -1.01 3.62 14.59
CA ARG A 241 -0.89 2.75 13.40
C ARG A 241 -1.95 1.65 13.48
N ARG A 242 -2.90 1.63 12.54
CA ARG A 242 -3.80 0.48 12.34
C ARG A 242 -2.96 -0.79 12.20
N ARG A 243 -3.28 -1.82 12.97
CA ARG A 243 -2.66 -3.15 12.91
C ARG A 243 -3.42 -3.99 11.87
N GLY A 244 -2.71 -4.70 11.00
CA GLY A 244 -3.30 -5.55 9.97
C GLY A 244 -2.29 -5.96 8.89
N SER A 245 -2.57 -7.07 8.21
CA SER A 245 -1.78 -7.58 7.08
C SER A 245 -2.51 -7.30 5.77
N ALA A 246 -1.96 -6.41 4.94
CA ALA A 246 -2.50 -6.19 3.60
C ALA A 246 -2.28 -7.44 2.72
N PRO A 247 -3.30 -7.91 1.98
CA PRO A 247 -3.26 -9.21 1.30
C PRO A 247 -2.26 -9.25 0.14
N ARG A 248 -1.89 -10.46 -0.30
CA ARG A 248 -0.93 -10.68 -1.41
C ARG A 248 -1.57 -10.70 -2.79
N TYR A 249 -2.89 -10.82 -2.84
CA TYR A 249 -3.71 -10.79 -4.03
C TYR A 249 -5.09 -10.23 -3.67
N LYS A 250 -5.81 -9.69 -4.65
CA LYS A 250 -7.19 -9.21 -4.48
C LYS A 250 -8.11 -9.81 -5.54
N VAL A 251 -9.32 -10.15 -5.10
CA VAL A 251 -10.35 -10.86 -5.87
C VAL A 251 -11.67 -10.12 -5.64
N GLY A 252 -12.04 -9.20 -6.53
CA GLY A 252 -13.31 -8.45 -6.45
C GLY A 252 -14.48 -9.18 -7.13
N GLY A 253 -14.16 -10.17 -7.95
CA GLY A 253 -15.09 -10.97 -8.74
C GLY A 253 -15.37 -10.39 -10.13
N ASP A 254 -15.63 -11.28 -11.09
CA ASP A 254 -16.01 -10.91 -12.45
C ASP A 254 -17.54 -10.73 -12.61
N VAL A 255 -17.95 -9.95 -13.63
CA VAL A 255 -19.33 -9.49 -13.85
C VAL A 255 -20.37 -10.63 -13.85
N MET A 256 -20.01 -11.84 -14.27
CA MET A 256 -20.92 -13.00 -14.32
C MET A 256 -20.70 -14.02 -13.19
N GLU A 257 -19.63 -13.90 -12.40
CA GLU A 257 -19.27 -14.82 -11.32
C GLU A 257 -20.30 -14.79 -10.18
N SER A 258 -20.63 -15.94 -9.58
CA SER A 258 -21.53 -16.00 -8.42
C SER A 258 -20.76 -15.81 -7.11
N LEU A 259 -21.48 -15.53 -6.02
CA LEU A 259 -20.89 -15.47 -4.68
C LEU A 259 -20.37 -16.85 -4.19
N GLY A 260 -20.79 -17.95 -4.81
CA GLY A 260 -20.24 -19.29 -4.55
C GLY A 260 -18.88 -19.47 -5.21
N ASP A 261 -18.81 -19.21 -6.51
CA ASP A 261 -17.58 -19.34 -7.32
C ASP A 261 -16.48 -18.41 -6.78
N LEU A 262 -16.85 -17.17 -6.43
CA LEU A 262 -15.94 -16.18 -5.84
C LEU A 262 -15.33 -16.64 -4.50
N ARG A 263 -16.07 -17.39 -3.68
CA ARG A 263 -15.52 -17.99 -2.44
C ARG A 263 -14.56 -19.13 -2.76
N GLN A 264 -14.98 -20.09 -3.59
CA GLN A 264 -14.14 -21.20 -4.04
C GLN A 264 -12.84 -20.71 -4.70
N ARG A 265 -12.90 -19.61 -5.45
CA ARG A 265 -11.73 -18.98 -6.07
C ARG A 265 -10.80 -18.36 -5.02
N ARG A 266 -11.35 -17.63 -4.04
CA ARG A 266 -10.56 -17.08 -2.91
C ARG A 266 -9.91 -18.19 -2.07
N GLU A 267 -10.58 -19.33 -1.91
CA GLU A 267 -10.07 -20.56 -1.27
C GLU A 267 -8.91 -21.18 -2.07
N ARG A 268 -9.10 -21.49 -3.38
CA ARG A 268 -8.01 -21.99 -4.24
C ARG A 268 -6.76 -21.09 -4.23
N LEU A 269 -6.96 -19.77 -4.32
CA LEU A 269 -5.87 -18.79 -4.29
C LEU A 269 -5.17 -18.72 -2.91
N ARG A 270 -5.91 -18.96 -1.81
CA ARG A 270 -5.32 -19.06 -0.47
C ARG A 270 -4.43 -20.29 -0.37
N ASP A 271 -4.90 -21.40 -0.91
CA ASP A 271 -4.23 -22.68 -0.78
C ASP A 271 -3.03 -22.77 -1.74
N GLU A 272 -3.10 -22.20 -2.95
CA GLU A 272 -1.93 -21.94 -3.81
C GLU A 272 -0.89 -21.04 -3.11
N GLN A 273 -1.34 -19.98 -2.42
CA GLN A 273 -0.44 -19.11 -1.66
C GLN A 273 0.20 -19.81 -0.45
N LEU A 274 -0.43 -20.83 0.14
CA LEU A 274 0.15 -21.64 1.21
C LEU A 274 1.13 -22.68 0.63
N GLY A 275 0.70 -23.47 -0.35
CA GLY A 275 1.52 -24.47 -1.05
C GLY A 275 2.82 -23.88 -1.60
N PHE A 276 2.76 -22.71 -2.25
CA PHE A 276 3.96 -21.99 -2.72
C PHE A 276 4.99 -21.73 -1.59
N ARG A 277 4.55 -21.45 -0.36
CA ARG A 277 5.46 -21.19 0.77
C ARG A 277 6.09 -22.49 1.28
N GLU A 278 5.31 -23.57 1.31
CA GLU A 278 5.73 -24.90 1.74
C GLU A 278 6.71 -25.51 0.74
N GLU A 279 6.36 -25.49 -0.56
CA GLU A 279 7.26 -25.86 -1.67
C GLU A 279 8.55 -25.05 -1.63
N HIS A 280 8.48 -23.71 -1.52
CA HIS A 280 9.68 -22.87 -1.44
C HIS A 280 10.51 -23.17 -0.17
N ALA A 281 9.89 -23.48 0.96
CA ALA A 281 10.60 -23.85 2.18
C ALA A 281 11.31 -25.20 2.04
N ALA A 282 10.65 -26.20 1.44
CA ALA A 282 11.22 -27.50 1.15
C ALA A 282 12.40 -27.41 0.16
N SER A 283 12.24 -26.69 -0.95
CA SER A 283 13.34 -26.41 -1.89
C SER A 283 14.48 -25.63 -1.22
N ARG A 284 14.19 -24.66 -0.34
CA ARG A 284 15.24 -23.94 0.41
C ARG A 284 15.96 -24.82 1.43
N ALA A 285 15.31 -25.84 2.00
CA ALA A 285 15.94 -26.81 2.89
C ALA A 285 16.90 -27.73 2.10
N ARG A 286 16.43 -28.31 0.99
CA ARG A 286 17.23 -29.13 0.05
C ARG A 286 18.44 -28.36 -0.49
N TRP A 287 18.23 -27.13 -0.96
CA TRP A 287 19.29 -26.26 -1.47
C TRP A 287 20.34 -25.89 -0.40
N ARG A 288 19.94 -25.80 0.87
CA ARG A 288 20.86 -25.61 2.00
C ARG A 288 21.63 -26.88 2.39
N ALA A 289 21.04 -28.05 2.20
CA ALA A 289 21.70 -29.35 2.39
C ALA A 289 22.76 -29.66 1.31
N GLY A 290 22.79 -28.89 0.21
CA GLY A 290 23.82 -28.96 -0.84
C GLY A 290 23.28 -29.31 -2.23
N GLU A 291 22.01 -29.69 -2.34
CA GLU A 291 21.35 -30.04 -3.60
C GLU A 291 21.09 -28.78 -4.44
N ARG A 292 21.99 -28.46 -5.40
CA ARG A 292 21.97 -27.17 -6.12
C ARG A 292 21.08 -27.15 -7.36
N ASP A 293 20.71 -28.32 -7.85
CA ASP A 293 19.82 -28.58 -8.98
C ASP A 293 18.33 -28.51 -8.61
N VAL A 294 17.99 -28.56 -7.31
CA VAL A 294 16.59 -28.48 -6.84
C VAL A 294 15.87 -27.23 -7.37
N ALA A 295 14.72 -27.45 -8.01
CA ALA A 295 13.87 -26.38 -8.47
C ALA A 295 13.05 -25.77 -7.32
N PHE A 296 12.96 -24.45 -7.30
CA PHE A 296 12.04 -23.69 -6.46
C PHE A 296 10.73 -23.45 -7.21
N PRO A 297 9.58 -23.26 -6.51
CA PRO A 297 8.31 -23.06 -7.18
C PRO A 297 8.25 -21.74 -7.96
N ALA A 298 7.41 -21.72 -8.99
CA ALA A 298 7.27 -20.60 -9.92
C ALA A 298 7.04 -19.24 -9.20
N GLY A 299 7.69 -18.19 -9.71
CA GLY A 299 7.64 -16.86 -9.10
C GLY A 299 8.63 -16.63 -7.94
N SER A 300 9.45 -17.62 -7.56
CA SER A 300 10.52 -17.48 -6.54
C SER A 300 11.67 -16.54 -6.97
N TYR A 301 11.42 -15.23 -6.96
CA TYR A 301 12.34 -14.23 -7.53
C TYR A 301 13.74 -14.20 -6.90
N GLU A 302 13.82 -14.11 -5.57
CA GLU A 302 15.04 -13.83 -4.80
C GLU A 302 16.13 -14.88 -5.08
N ILE A 303 15.80 -16.16 -4.87
CA ILE A 303 16.73 -17.27 -5.04
C ILE A 303 17.19 -17.44 -6.50
N ARG A 304 16.33 -17.11 -7.47
CA ARG A 304 16.65 -17.13 -8.91
C ARG A 304 17.63 -16.05 -9.33
N VAL A 305 17.57 -14.86 -8.70
CA VAL A 305 18.34 -13.69 -9.12
C VAL A 305 19.60 -13.49 -8.28
N GLU A 306 19.55 -13.72 -6.97
CA GLU A 306 20.69 -13.53 -6.06
C GLU A 306 21.54 -14.80 -5.90
N HIS A 307 20.98 -15.97 -6.20
CA HIS A 307 21.65 -17.27 -6.05
C HIS A 307 21.63 -18.15 -7.31
N MET A 308 21.09 -17.64 -8.43
CA MET A 308 21.00 -18.34 -9.72
C MET A 308 20.35 -19.74 -9.64
N ALA A 309 19.49 -19.96 -8.64
CA ALA A 309 18.85 -21.26 -8.43
C ALA A 309 17.75 -21.55 -9.46
N ASN A 310 17.56 -22.83 -9.76
CA ASN A 310 16.51 -23.32 -10.65
C ASN A 310 15.12 -22.91 -10.12
N VAL A 311 14.24 -22.49 -11.02
CA VAL A 311 12.82 -22.23 -10.73
C VAL A 311 11.99 -23.00 -11.74
N ALA A 312 10.98 -23.73 -11.25
CA ALA A 312 10.04 -24.48 -12.07
C ALA A 312 9.07 -23.54 -12.81
N GLU A 313 8.52 -24.03 -13.92
CA GLU A 313 7.31 -23.42 -14.51
C GLU A 313 6.11 -23.57 -13.55
N PRO A 314 5.07 -22.73 -13.68
CA PRO A 314 3.87 -22.84 -12.85
C PRO A 314 3.13 -24.16 -13.09
N HIS A 315 2.50 -24.69 -12.03
CA HIS A 315 1.56 -25.80 -12.12
C HIS A 315 0.41 -25.48 -13.10
N GLU A 316 -0.12 -26.50 -13.79
CA GLU A 316 -1.14 -26.35 -14.86
C GLU A 316 -2.38 -25.54 -14.43
N HIS A 317 -2.73 -25.56 -13.14
CA HIS A 317 -3.91 -24.91 -12.59
C HIS A 317 -3.57 -23.71 -11.67
N ALA A 318 -2.34 -23.20 -11.72
CA ALA A 318 -1.91 -22.03 -10.95
C ALA A 318 -2.62 -20.74 -11.43
N GLU A 319 -3.13 -19.93 -10.50
CA GLU A 319 -3.68 -18.60 -10.80
C GLU A 319 -2.74 -17.47 -10.30
N LEU A 320 -2.10 -17.63 -9.14
CA LEU A 320 -1.15 -16.67 -8.55
C LEU A 320 0.26 -16.77 -9.14
N CYS A 321 0.74 -17.99 -9.36
CA CYS A 321 2.09 -18.25 -9.86
C CYS A 321 2.19 -18.17 -11.38
N ALA A 322 1.09 -18.39 -12.11
CA ALA A 322 1.04 -18.27 -13.56
C ALA A 322 1.34 -16.83 -14.06
N PRO A 323 1.95 -16.65 -15.24
CA PRO A 323 2.08 -15.33 -15.87
C PRO A 323 0.73 -14.62 -15.98
N GLY A 324 0.72 -13.31 -15.75
CA GLY A 324 -0.44 -12.49 -16.12
C GLY A 324 -0.51 -12.31 -17.64
N GLU A 325 -1.73 -12.18 -18.15
CA GLU A 325 -2.00 -12.21 -19.60
C GLU A 325 -1.26 -11.12 -20.39
N PRO A 326 -0.73 -11.45 -21.59
CA PRO A 326 -0.17 -10.45 -22.49
C PRO A 326 -1.29 -9.49 -22.97
N PHE A 327 -1.01 -8.19 -22.93
CA PHE A 327 -1.94 -7.18 -23.46
C PHE A 327 -1.98 -7.25 -25.00
N LEU A 328 -2.94 -8.01 -25.53
CA LEU A 328 -3.21 -8.09 -26.96
C LEU A 328 -4.23 -6.99 -27.37
N PRO A 329 -3.87 -6.05 -28.26
CA PRO A 329 -4.75 -4.95 -28.64
C PRO A 329 -5.88 -5.38 -29.59
N GLY A 330 -6.95 -5.92 -29.00
CA GLY A 330 -8.31 -5.76 -29.53
C GLY A 330 -9.03 -7.00 -30.08
N LYS A 331 -10.20 -7.28 -29.48
CA LYS A 331 -11.43 -7.68 -30.19
C LYS A 331 -12.63 -7.33 -29.31
N ARG A 332 -13.50 -6.42 -29.78
CA ARG A 332 -14.66 -5.92 -29.03
C ARG A 332 -15.62 -7.05 -28.63
N SER A 333 -15.66 -7.38 -27.34
CA SER A 333 -16.69 -8.29 -26.79
C SER A 333 -17.85 -7.50 -26.16
N LYS A 334 -19.08 -7.74 -26.63
CA LYS A 334 -20.30 -7.11 -26.09
C LYS A 334 -20.68 -7.74 -24.74
N ARG A 335 -20.02 -7.35 -23.65
CA ARG A 335 -20.49 -7.63 -22.28
C ARG A 335 -21.23 -6.43 -21.67
N VAL A 336 -22.41 -6.67 -21.10
CA VAL A 336 -23.21 -5.66 -20.37
C VAL A 336 -22.94 -5.85 -18.88
N ALA A 337 -22.76 -4.75 -18.14
CA ALA A 337 -22.49 -4.80 -16.70
C ALA A 337 -23.79 -4.77 -15.90
N ASP A 338 -23.95 -5.70 -14.96
CA ASP A 338 -25.05 -5.71 -14.02
C ASP A 338 -24.91 -4.53 -13.01
N ARG A 339 -25.99 -3.76 -12.86
CA ARG A 339 -26.05 -2.62 -11.94
C ARG A 339 -26.01 -3.05 -10.47
N SER A 340 -26.42 -4.28 -10.15
CA SER A 340 -26.41 -4.81 -8.78
C SER A 340 -24.98 -5.05 -8.29
N LYS A 341 -24.16 -5.76 -9.07
CA LYS A 341 -22.76 -6.04 -8.72
C LYS A 341 -21.88 -4.78 -8.74
N VAL A 342 -22.20 -3.82 -9.63
CA VAL A 342 -21.58 -2.49 -9.61
C VAL A 342 -21.85 -1.75 -8.29
N ALA A 343 -22.95 -2.04 -7.56
CA ALA A 343 -23.20 -1.51 -6.22
C ALA A 343 -22.11 -1.99 -5.24
N ALA A 344 -22.04 -3.30 -5.02
CA ALA A 344 -21.12 -3.97 -4.11
C ALA A 344 -19.65 -3.61 -4.34
N LEU A 345 -19.25 -3.42 -5.61
CA LEU A 345 -17.89 -2.97 -5.98
C LEU A 345 -17.48 -1.65 -5.31
N VAL A 346 -18.41 -0.71 -5.08
CA VAL A 346 -18.09 0.49 -4.29
C VAL A 346 -18.17 0.24 -2.82
N ASP A 347 -19.13 -0.56 -2.35
CA ASP A 347 -19.25 -0.81 -0.92
C ASP A 347 -17.96 -1.48 -0.41
N ALA A 348 -17.38 -2.42 -1.17
CA ALA A 348 -16.03 -2.95 -0.98
C ALA A 348 -14.90 -1.89 -1.03
N VAL A 349 -14.95 -0.89 -1.94
CA VAL A 349 -13.97 0.22 -1.97
C VAL A 349 -14.15 1.17 -0.78
N MET A 350 -15.37 1.37 -0.28
CA MET A 350 -15.63 2.19 0.91
C MET A 350 -15.14 1.47 2.18
N ASP A 351 -15.24 0.13 2.22
CA ASP A 351 -14.72 -0.72 3.29
C ASP A 351 -13.17 -0.77 3.26
N ASP A 352 -12.54 -0.92 2.09
CA ASP A 352 -11.07 -0.84 1.91
C ASP A 352 -10.51 0.57 2.23
N LEU A 353 -11.27 1.63 1.89
CA LEU A 353 -10.98 3.01 2.31
C LEU A 353 -11.33 3.27 3.78
N GLY A 354 -11.98 2.30 4.45
CA GLY A 354 -12.07 2.13 5.90
C GLY A 354 -12.34 3.40 6.68
N LEU A 355 -13.56 3.93 6.57
CA LEU A 355 -13.99 5.23 7.10
C LEU A 355 -14.11 5.31 8.64
N ASP A 356 -12.98 5.20 9.34
CA ASP A 356 -12.81 5.54 10.75
C ASP A 356 -11.57 6.41 10.96
N ASP A 357 -11.82 7.71 11.05
CA ASP A 357 -10.87 8.82 11.15
C ASP A 357 -9.72 8.86 10.12
N PRO A 358 -9.90 9.61 9.01
CA PRO A 358 -8.82 9.82 8.04
C PRO A 358 -7.79 10.88 8.45
N LEU A 359 -8.15 11.82 9.35
CA LEU A 359 -7.29 12.94 9.78
C LEU A 359 -7.70 13.49 11.17
N ASP A 360 -7.13 12.95 12.23
CA ASP A 360 -7.00 13.71 13.49
C ASP A 360 -5.86 14.73 13.37
N VAL A 361 -6.17 15.83 12.67
CA VAL A 361 -5.29 16.99 12.44
C VAL A 361 -5.95 18.30 12.88
N THR A 362 -7.23 18.25 13.30
CA THR A 362 -8.05 19.42 13.66
C THR A 362 -8.28 19.59 15.17
N SER A 363 -7.55 18.86 16.01
CA SER A 363 -7.67 18.88 17.48
C SER A 363 -6.59 19.74 18.16
N SER A 364 -6.94 20.96 18.59
CA SER A 364 -6.17 21.83 19.53
C SER A 364 -6.98 23.10 19.86
N PRO A 365 -6.76 23.77 21.02
CA PRO A 365 -5.85 23.44 22.13
C PRO A 365 -6.59 23.06 23.44
N ASP A 366 -5.80 22.85 24.50
CA ASP A 366 -6.17 22.49 25.90
C ASP A 366 -6.86 21.12 26.09
N ALA A 367 -6.53 20.30 27.12
CA ALA A 367 -5.82 20.59 28.37
C ALA A 367 -4.93 19.43 28.90
N SER A 368 -4.14 19.73 29.93
CA SER A 368 -3.51 18.82 30.93
C SER A 368 -2.64 17.64 30.47
N MET A 369 -1.32 17.85 30.55
CA MET A 369 -0.31 17.02 31.24
C MET A 369 -0.72 15.59 31.69
N GLY A 370 -0.01 14.58 31.18
CA GLY A 370 0.01 13.20 31.69
C GLY A 370 1.31 12.51 31.29
N ALA A 371 1.89 11.70 32.18
CA ALA A 371 3.24 11.16 32.02
C ALA A 371 3.41 10.22 30.82
N ALA A 372 4.62 10.20 30.24
CA ALA A 372 5.09 9.16 29.34
C ALA A 372 6.08 8.25 30.08
N GLU A 373 5.94 6.94 29.92
CA GLU A 373 6.98 5.96 30.21
C GLU A 373 7.38 5.25 28.90
N GLU A 374 8.66 4.87 28.83
CA GLU A 374 9.23 4.16 27.68
C GLU A 374 8.94 2.65 27.79
N ALA A 375 8.60 2.01 26.67
CA ALA A 375 8.63 0.56 26.53
C ALA A 375 8.93 0.20 25.08
N ASP A 376 10.12 -0.37 24.86
CA ASP A 376 10.50 -1.01 23.60
C ASP A 376 10.03 -2.48 23.56
N ASP A 377 10.25 -3.11 22.41
CA ASP A 377 10.42 -4.56 22.21
C ASP A 377 9.22 -5.56 22.25
N VAL A 378 8.98 -6.10 21.04
CA VAL A 378 9.13 -7.54 20.66
C VAL A 378 8.08 -8.61 21.06
N GLU A 379 7.66 -9.30 19.99
CA GLU A 379 7.06 -10.65 19.87
C GLU A 379 5.66 -10.96 20.41
N ALA A 380 5.23 -12.19 20.11
CA ALA A 380 3.87 -12.61 19.90
C ALA A 380 3.47 -13.75 20.83
N SER A 381 2.17 -14.00 20.93
CA SER A 381 1.62 -15.29 21.30
C SER A 381 0.35 -15.57 20.51
N ASP A 382 0.19 -16.82 20.09
CA ASP A 382 -1.06 -17.33 19.54
C ASP A 382 -2.06 -17.58 20.68
N LEU A 383 -3.34 -17.29 20.44
CA LEU A 383 -4.44 -17.84 21.25
C LEU A 383 -5.62 -18.20 20.34
N GLU A 384 -5.79 -19.50 20.10
CA GLU A 384 -7.11 -20.07 19.85
C GLU A 384 -7.98 -19.89 21.10
N SER A 385 -9.29 -19.68 20.92
CA SER A 385 -10.23 -19.57 22.03
C SER A 385 -10.92 -20.91 22.31
N PRO A 386 -10.71 -21.56 23.47
CA PRO A 386 -11.51 -22.70 23.88
C PRO A 386 -12.94 -22.27 24.29
N PRO A 387 -13.94 -23.16 24.23
CA PRO A 387 -15.34 -22.84 24.51
C PRO A 387 -15.70 -22.84 26.01
N LEU A 388 -16.89 -22.32 26.30
CA LEU A 388 -17.48 -22.13 27.64
C LEU A 388 -17.97 -23.44 28.29
N THR A 389 -17.73 -23.60 29.59
CA THR A 389 -18.61 -24.30 30.56
C THR A 389 -18.48 -23.66 31.95
N ALA A 390 -19.48 -23.85 32.82
CA ALA A 390 -19.60 -23.16 34.11
C ALA A 390 -19.36 -24.08 35.33
N GLY A 391 -18.98 -23.49 36.48
CA GLY A 391 -18.88 -24.21 37.76
C GLY A 391 -18.30 -23.40 38.93
N HIS A 392 -19.17 -22.90 39.80
CA HIS A 392 -18.89 -22.57 41.22
C HIS A 392 -19.52 -23.70 42.09
N PRO A 393 -19.22 -23.87 43.40
CA PRO A 393 -18.29 -23.14 44.27
C PRO A 393 -17.23 -24.12 44.89
N ASP A 394 -16.70 -24.11 46.12
CA ASP A 394 -16.94 -23.33 47.36
C ASP A 394 -15.83 -23.49 48.43
N MET A 395 -15.99 -22.79 49.57
CA MET A 395 -15.59 -23.14 50.96
C MET A 395 -14.11 -23.15 51.42
N ASP A 396 -13.75 -22.05 52.11
CA ASP A 396 -13.51 -21.99 53.59
C ASP A 396 -12.10 -22.27 54.21
N ARG A 397 -11.79 -21.46 55.24
CA ARG A 397 -10.86 -21.64 56.42
C ARG A 397 -9.44 -21.03 56.52
N ARG A 398 -9.42 -19.88 57.22
CA ARG A 398 -8.73 -19.58 58.53
C ARG A 398 -7.19 -19.43 58.65
N ALA A 399 -6.82 -18.26 59.23
CA ALA A 399 -5.78 -18.00 60.26
C ALA A 399 -4.29 -18.21 59.87
N ASP A 400 -3.27 -17.52 60.42
CA ASP A 400 -3.13 -16.37 61.37
C ASP A 400 -1.73 -15.70 61.12
N GLY A 401 -1.21 -14.66 61.78
CA GLY A 401 -1.66 -13.84 62.92
C GLY A 401 -0.54 -12.88 63.42
N GLY A 402 -0.90 -11.81 64.15
CA GLY A 402 0.03 -10.76 64.67
C GLY A 402 0.27 -9.59 63.68
N GLU A 403 0.22 -8.29 64.03
CA GLU A 403 0.91 -7.51 65.10
C GLU A 403 2.45 -7.44 64.90
N ARG A 404 3.15 -6.28 64.96
CA ARG A 404 2.83 -4.91 65.42
C ARG A 404 3.87 -3.88 64.87
N ARG A 405 3.48 -2.59 64.83
CA ARG A 405 4.26 -1.31 65.06
C ARG A 405 5.73 -1.18 64.56
N GLY A 406 6.21 -0.07 63.98
CA GLY A 406 5.58 1.20 63.59
C GLY A 406 6.47 2.45 63.80
N ARG A 407 6.13 3.56 63.11
CA ARG A 407 6.50 4.99 63.34
C ARG A 407 7.96 5.48 63.18
N GLU A 408 8.11 6.38 62.20
CA GLU A 408 9.00 7.56 62.08
C GLU A 408 9.15 8.42 63.37
N PRO A 409 10.09 9.42 63.53
CA PRO A 409 10.50 10.38 62.47
C PRO A 409 11.85 11.17 62.49
N SER A 410 12.15 11.78 61.32
CA SER A 410 12.75 13.13 61.10
C SER A 410 14.20 13.50 61.46
N LYS A 411 14.94 14.04 60.48
CA LYS A 411 15.62 15.38 60.42
C LYS A 411 16.52 15.44 59.14
N ARG A 412 16.47 16.52 58.33
CA ARG A 412 17.34 17.74 58.32
C ARG A 412 18.85 17.42 58.16
N ASP A 413 19.64 18.12 57.33
CA ASP A 413 19.53 19.50 56.79
C ASP A 413 20.06 19.68 55.33
N LYS A 414 19.93 20.93 54.82
CA LYS A 414 20.52 21.53 53.60
C LYS A 414 21.40 22.74 54.04
N PRO A 415 22.09 23.49 53.14
CA PRO A 415 22.89 23.12 51.95
C PRO A 415 24.29 23.82 51.98
N LYS A 416 25.11 23.71 50.90
CA LYS A 416 25.78 24.86 50.24
C LYS A 416 26.62 24.51 49.00
N LYS A 417 26.38 25.26 47.91
CA LYS A 417 27.39 25.77 46.95
C LYS A 417 27.78 27.20 47.41
N PRO A 418 28.74 27.93 46.80
CA PRO A 418 29.48 27.66 45.56
C PRO A 418 31.02 27.79 45.65
N SER A 419 31.71 27.25 44.65
CA SER A 419 32.47 28.01 43.63
C SER A 419 32.54 27.16 42.35
#